data_AF-A0A6V7C179-F1
#
_entry.id   AF-A0A6V7C179-F1
#
_cell.length_a   1.000
_cell.length_b   1.000
_cell.length_c   1.000
_cell.angle_alpha   90.00
_cell.angle_beta   90.00
_cell.angle_gamma   90.00
#
_symmetry.space_group_name_H-M   'P 1'
#
loop_
_entity.id
_entity.type
_entity.pdbx_description
1 polymer ?
#
loop_
_entity_poly.entity_id
_entity_poly.type
_entity_poly.pdbx_seq_one_letter_code
_entity_poly.pdbx_strand_id
1 'polypeptide(L)'
;MQTFQLRGYLGDANAPADEAGNGVIARNIVSAKGILTPFDFRHAVNDRPHTSQALGFLLGKLVKKMKLPMQRNPDLYPNDDNGDTLWHIAQQGVDLSTSREIAFSVVFPTKESALAFSVTLLRFEQKVRCCHYPENTAFPMDVTVYPTMVPSHKAISAFEEELAVEAKPLGGLNDGWEFSIDDKDV
;
A
#
# COMPACT_ATOMS: atom_id res chain seq x y z
N MET A 1 -4.14 12.65 7.36
CA MET A 1 -4.32 11.35 8.04
C MET A 1 -5.56 10.67 7.45
N GLN A 2 -5.37 9.96 6.35
CA GLN A 2 -6.40 9.16 5.69
C GLN A 2 -5.87 7.73 5.60
N THR A 3 -6.45 6.84 6.38
CA THR A 3 -6.16 5.41 6.33
C THR A 3 -6.89 4.83 5.12
N PHE A 4 -6.15 4.42 4.09
CA PHE A 4 -6.68 3.62 2.99
C PHE A 4 -6.50 2.14 3.33
N GLN A 5 -7.60 1.47 3.64
CA GLN A 5 -7.67 0.01 3.70
C GLN A 5 -7.86 -0.51 2.28
N LEU A 6 -6.92 -1.33 1.79
CA LEU A 6 -7.04 -2.05 0.53
C LEU A 6 -6.74 -3.52 0.82
N ARG A 7 -7.77 -4.29 1.19
CA ARG A 7 -7.72 -5.75 1.20
C ARG A 7 -8.55 -6.26 0.02
N GLY A 8 -7.94 -7.15 -0.76
CA GLY A 8 -8.48 -7.67 -2.01
C GLY A 8 -9.75 -8.51 -1.80
N TYR A 9 -10.74 -8.27 -2.66
CA TYR A 9 -11.92 -9.11 -2.80
C TYR A 9 -11.65 -10.17 -3.87
N LEU A 10 -11.52 -11.44 -3.45
CA LEU A 10 -11.82 -12.59 -4.30
C LEU A 10 -13.34 -12.80 -4.23
N GLY A 11 -13.97 -12.86 -5.41
CA GLY A 11 -15.40 -12.57 -5.58
C GLY A 11 -16.37 -13.69 -5.20
N ASP A 12 -17.63 -13.27 -5.03
CA ASP A 12 -18.77 -14.16 -5.05
C ASP A 12 -19.40 -14.16 -6.44
N ALA A 13 -19.26 -15.29 -7.12
CA ALA A 13 -20.07 -15.65 -8.27
C ALA A 13 -21.45 -16.09 -7.78
N ASN A 14 -22.43 -15.18 -7.76
CA ASN A 14 -23.86 -15.41 -8.00
C ASN A 14 -24.69 -14.16 -7.64
N ALA A 15 -25.03 -13.35 -8.64
CA ALA A 15 -26.16 -12.44 -8.55
C ALA A 15 -26.95 -12.51 -9.88
N PRO A 16 -28.29 -12.67 -9.82
CA PRO A 16 -29.12 -12.88 -11.00
C PRO A 16 -29.27 -11.59 -11.83
N ALA A 17 -29.38 -11.77 -13.15
CA ALA A 17 -29.74 -10.71 -14.07
C ALA A 17 -31.23 -10.36 -13.94
N ASP A 18 -31.57 -9.07 -13.79
CA ASP A 18 -32.91 -8.58 -14.08
C ASP A 18 -32.88 -7.31 -14.94
N GLU A 19 -33.80 -7.32 -15.90
CA GLU A 19 -34.04 -6.32 -16.92
C GLU A 19 -34.95 -5.21 -16.37
N ALA A 20 -34.43 -3.98 -16.28
CA ALA A 20 -35.22 -2.76 -16.45
C ALA A 20 -34.26 -1.56 -16.51
N GLY A 21 -34.11 -0.97 -17.69
CA GLY A 21 -33.31 0.24 -17.88
C GLY A 21 -33.85 1.44 -17.09
N ASN A 22 -32.96 2.30 -16.59
CA ASN A 22 -32.80 3.68 -17.07
C ASN A 22 -31.74 4.45 -16.24
N GLY A 23 -30.94 5.28 -16.93
CA GLY A 23 -30.23 6.45 -16.39
C GLY A 23 -28.77 6.24 -16.00
N VAL A 24 -27.78 7.05 -16.39
CA VAL A 24 -27.70 8.30 -17.18
C VAL A 24 -26.27 8.34 -17.74
N ILE A 25 -26.12 8.46 -19.06
CA ILE A 25 -24.81 8.63 -19.72
C ILE A 25 -24.83 9.90 -20.58
N ALA A 26 -23.73 10.64 -20.51
CA ALA A 26 -23.21 11.62 -21.46
C ALA A 26 -24.03 12.91 -21.74
N ARG A 27 -23.46 14.05 -21.36
CA ARG A 27 -23.63 15.31 -22.08
C ARG A 27 -22.29 15.77 -22.64
N ASN A 28 -22.06 15.43 -23.90
CA ASN A 28 -21.16 16.16 -24.80
C ASN A 28 -21.90 17.42 -25.28
N ILE A 29 -21.26 18.60 -25.17
CA ILE A 29 -21.67 19.80 -25.88
C ILE A 29 -20.59 20.08 -26.93
N VAL A 30 -20.92 19.79 -28.18
CA VAL A 30 -20.26 20.33 -29.37
C VAL A 30 -21.31 21.19 -30.07
N SER A 31 -21.04 22.48 -30.21
CA SER A 31 -21.78 23.35 -31.12
C SER A 31 -20.77 23.97 -32.07
N ALA A 32 -20.75 23.48 -33.31
CA ALA A 32 -19.98 24.02 -34.40
C ALA A 32 -20.95 24.46 -35.51
N LYS A 33 -21.22 25.76 -35.60
CA LYS A 33 -21.72 26.45 -36.80
C LYS A 33 -21.10 27.84 -36.83
N GLY A 34 -20.22 28.09 -37.79
CA GLY A 34 -19.55 29.38 -37.97
C GLY A 34 -18.72 29.38 -39.25
N ILE A 35 -19.27 30.03 -40.28
CA ILE A 35 -18.83 30.14 -41.67
C ILE A 35 -17.45 30.81 -41.83
N LEU A 36 -16.66 30.33 -42.80
CA LEU A 36 -15.39 30.93 -43.26
C LEU A 36 -15.66 32.19 -44.10
N THR A 37 -14.94 33.28 -43.83
CA THR A 37 -14.68 34.35 -44.81
C THR A 37 -13.16 34.63 -44.89
N PRO A 38 -12.62 34.98 -46.07
CA PRO A 38 -11.21 35.32 -46.22
C PRO A 38 -11.03 36.84 -46.18
N PHE A 39 -10.30 37.40 -45.22
CA PHE A 39 -9.81 38.77 -45.35
C PHE A 39 -8.52 39.03 -44.54
N ASP A 40 -7.53 39.49 -45.30
CA ASP A 40 -6.32 40.25 -44.99
C ASP A 40 -5.23 39.74 -44.04
N PHE A 41 -4.20 39.17 -44.69
CA PHE A 41 -2.80 39.43 -44.37
C PHE A 41 -2.53 40.94 -44.32
N ARG A 42 -2.29 41.50 -43.12
CA ARG A 42 -1.24 42.51 -42.88
C ARG A 42 -1.11 42.86 -41.40
N HIS A 43 0.13 42.79 -40.94
CA HIS A 43 0.70 43.43 -39.74
C HIS A 43 0.28 42.88 -38.37
N ALA A 44 1.04 41.91 -37.89
CA ALA A 44 1.57 41.95 -36.52
C ALA A 44 2.84 41.11 -36.43
N VAL A 45 3.98 41.75 -36.70
CA VAL A 45 5.28 41.30 -36.17
C VAL A 45 5.24 41.48 -34.65
N ASN A 46 5.09 40.38 -33.92
CA ASN A 46 5.78 40.08 -32.65
C ASN A 46 5.12 38.87 -31.96
N ASP A 47 5.47 37.67 -32.43
CA ASP A 47 5.17 36.43 -31.69
C ASP A 47 6.17 36.25 -30.55
N ARG A 48 5.63 36.24 -29.32
CA ARG A 48 6.32 35.88 -28.08
C ARG A 48 6.50 34.34 -27.99
N PRO A 49 7.55 33.85 -27.32
CA PRO A 49 7.83 32.42 -27.22
C PRO A 49 6.97 31.77 -26.11
N HIS A 50 5.86 31.12 -26.47
CA HIS A 50 5.01 30.41 -25.49
C HIS A 50 4.97 28.88 -25.67
N THR A 51 5.78 28.30 -26.56
CA THR A 51 5.76 26.85 -26.85
C THR A 51 6.68 26.01 -25.95
N SER A 52 7.55 26.61 -25.14
CA SER A 52 8.54 25.87 -24.33
C SER A 52 8.00 25.35 -22.98
N GLN A 53 7.10 26.09 -22.32
CA GLN A 53 6.63 25.72 -20.98
C GLN A 53 5.66 24.52 -20.96
N ALA A 54 4.78 24.40 -21.96
CA ALA A 54 3.85 23.28 -22.06
C ALA A 54 4.56 21.96 -22.34
N LEU A 55 5.61 21.99 -23.17
CA LEU A 55 6.41 20.80 -23.50
C LEU A 55 7.25 20.35 -22.28
N GLY A 56 7.83 21.29 -21.52
CA GLY A 56 8.53 20.99 -20.27
C GLY A 56 7.62 20.41 -19.19
N PHE A 57 6.37 20.88 -19.10
CA PHE A 57 5.38 20.34 -18.15
C PHE A 57 4.91 18.92 -18.52
N LEU A 58 4.70 18.65 -19.81
CA LEU A 58 4.35 17.32 -20.31
C LEU A 58 5.51 16.34 -20.16
N LEU A 59 6.76 16.76 -20.46
CA LEU A 59 7.96 15.96 -20.24
C LEU A 59 8.20 15.70 -18.74
N GLY A 60 8.05 16.70 -17.87
CA GLY A 60 8.17 16.52 -16.42
C GLY A 60 7.12 15.57 -15.84
N LYS A 61 5.88 15.61 -16.34
CA LYS A 61 4.83 14.65 -16.00
C LYS A 61 5.13 13.26 -16.54
N LEU A 62 5.73 13.14 -17.72
CA LEU A 62 6.11 11.87 -18.34
C LEU A 62 7.29 11.20 -17.61
N VAL A 63 8.30 11.99 -17.21
CA VAL A 63 9.46 11.52 -16.43
C VAL A 63 9.03 11.09 -15.03
N LYS A 64 8.12 11.81 -14.35
CA LYS A 64 7.51 11.34 -13.09
C LYS A 64 6.71 10.04 -13.25
N LYS A 65 6.22 9.74 -14.46
CA LYS A 65 5.44 8.53 -14.77
C LYS A 65 6.30 7.32 -15.16
N MET A 66 7.57 7.53 -15.50
CA MET A 66 8.53 6.48 -15.87
C MET A 66 9.55 6.28 -14.74
N LYS A 67 9.10 5.91 -13.54
CA LYS A 67 9.99 5.24 -12.57
C LYS A 67 10.24 3.85 -13.16
N LEU A 68 11.38 3.65 -13.81
CA LEU A 68 11.76 2.33 -14.30
C LEU A 68 11.74 1.36 -13.11
N PRO A 69 11.05 0.21 -13.20
CA PRO A 69 10.96 -0.71 -12.08
C PRO A 69 12.38 -1.14 -11.71
N MET A 70 12.73 -0.94 -10.45
CA MET A 70 14.02 -1.34 -9.91
C MET A 70 14.17 -2.85 -10.12
N GLN A 71 15.27 -3.27 -10.78
CA GLN A 71 15.59 -4.68 -10.92
C GLN A 71 15.73 -5.31 -9.53
N ARG A 72 14.97 -6.38 -9.27
CA ARG A 72 14.99 -7.08 -7.98
C ARG A 72 16.39 -7.63 -7.71
N ASN A 73 16.93 -7.30 -6.53
CA ASN A 73 18.13 -7.93 -6.02
C ASN A 73 17.73 -9.13 -5.14
N PRO A 74 17.97 -10.39 -5.55
CA PRO A 74 17.55 -11.58 -4.80
C PRO A 74 18.29 -11.74 -3.45
N ASP A 75 19.44 -11.10 -3.27
CA ASP A 75 20.17 -11.15 -1.98
C ASP A 75 19.50 -10.26 -0.92
N LEU A 76 18.82 -9.19 -1.35
CA LEU A 76 18.08 -8.28 -0.47
C LEU A 76 16.61 -8.65 -0.38
N TYR A 77 16.06 -9.18 -1.46
CA TYR A 77 14.66 -9.54 -1.64
C TYR A 77 14.56 -10.96 -2.21
N PRO A 78 14.78 -12.01 -1.40
CA PRO A 78 14.58 -13.40 -1.82
C PRO A 78 13.17 -13.64 -2.35
N ASN A 79 12.94 -14.64 -3.20
CA ASN A 79 11.62 -14.95 -3.76
C ASN A 79 10.74 -15.67 -2.73
N ASP A 80 10.33 -14.95 -1.69
CA ASP A 80 9.37 -15.34 -0.66
C ASP A 80 8.49 -14.13 -0.27
N ASP A 81 7.50 -14.34 0.59
CA ASP A 81 6.50 -13.33 0.95
C ASP A 81 7.14 -12.06 1.57
N ASN A 82 8.17 -12.24 2.40
CA ASN A 82 8.89 -11.14 3.04
C ASN A 82 9.71 -10.35 2.01
N GLY A 83 10.42 -11.04 1.13
CA GLY A 83 11.20 -10.43 0.07
C GLY A 83 10.32 -9.73 -0.97
N ASP A 84 9.17 -10.30 -1.33
CA ASP A 84 8.17 -9.69 -2.21
C ASP A 84 7.65 -8.38 -1.62
N THR A 85 7.25 -8.40 -0.35
CA THR A 85 6.73 -7.22 0.36
C THR A 85 7.78 -6.11 0.43
N LEU A 86 9.00 -6.43 0.86
CA LEU A 86 10.10 -5.45 0.93
C LEU A 86 10.48 -4.89 -0.45
N TRP A 87 10.49 -5.72 -1.49
CA TRP A 87 10.75 -5.27 -2.85
C TRP A 87 9.65 -4.33 -3.35
N HIS A 88 8.38 -4.60 -3.04
CA HIS A 88 7.28 -3.70 -3.36
C HIS A 88 7.39 -2.35 -2.65
N ILE A 89 7.75 -2.34 -1.37
CA ILE A 89 7.98 -1.11 -0.60
C ILE A 89 9.15 -0.31 -1.22
N ALA A 90 10.26 -0.97 -1.54
CA ALA A 90 11.41 -0.33 -2.16
C ALA A 90 11.10 0.28 -3.54
N GLN A 91 10.26 -0.37 -4.35
CA GLN A 91 9.82 0.16 -5.65
C GLN A 91 9.03 1.47 -5.54
N GLN A 92 8.36 1.69 -4.41
CA GLN A 92 7.67 2.96 -4.14
C GLN A 92 8.66 4.10 -3.85
N GLY A 93 9.93 3.78 -3.56
CA GLY A 93 11.00 4.75 -3.28
C GLY A 93 11.28 4.95 -1.79
N VAL A 94 10.69 4.13 -0.93
CA VAL A 94 10.90 4.18 0.51
C VAL A 94 12.32 3.75 0.87
N ASP A 95 12.98 4.50 1.74
CA ASP A 95 14.32 4.18 2.24
C ASP A 95 14.28 3.14 3.39
N LEU A 96 14.43 1.87 3.02
CA LEU A 96 14.49 0.74 3.95
C LEU A 96 15.78 0.65 4.77
N SER A 97 16.77 1.54 4.56
CA SER A 97 18.00 1.54 5.35
C SER A 97 17.84 2.19 6.73
N THR A 98 16.67 2.79 7.00
CA THR A 98 16.40 3.55 8.21
C THR A 98 15.47 2.77 9.16
N SER A 99 15.67 2.95 10.46
CA SER A 99 14.86 2.27 11.47
C SER A 99 13.42 2.76 11.44
N ARG A 100 12.46 1.83 11.57
CA ARG A 100 11.02 2.09 11.56
C ARG A 100 10.30 1.20 12.56
N GLU A 101 9.13 1.66 13.00
CA GLU A 101 8.18 0.82 13.74
C GLU A 101 7.46 -0.08 12.72
N ILE A 102 7.52 -1.39 12.92
CA ILE A 102 6.86 -2.39 12.07
C ILE A 102 5.78 -3.07 12.88
N ALA A 103 4.59 -3.31 12.33
CA ALA A 103 3.49 -3.95 13.04
C ALA A 103 3.41 -5.43 12.68
N PHE A 104 3.69 -6.33 13.62
CA PHE A 104 3.58 -7.79 13.44
C PHE A 104 2.30 -8.30 14.10
N SER A 105 1.50 -9.10 13.39
CA SER A 105 0.25 -9.67 13.89
C SER A 105 0.44 -11.15 14.25
N VAL A 106 -0.08 -11.54 15.42
CA VAL A 106 -0.13 -12.92 15.89
C VAL A 106 -1.54 -13.20 16.39
N VAL A 107 -2.17 -14.23 15.84
CA VAL A 107 -3.56 -14.58 16.13
C VAL A 107 -3.65 -15.75 17.11
N PHE A 108 -4.66 -15.72 17.98
CA PHE A 108 -4.85 -16.69 19.06
C PHE A 108 -6.30 -17.20 19.12
N PRO A 109 -6.51 -18.46 19.54
CA PRO A 109 -7.84 -19.06 19.65
C PRO A 109 -8.65 -18.53 20.84
N THR A 110 -7.98 -18.01 21.87
CA THR A 110 -8.63 -17.54 23.11
C THR A 110 -8.05 -16.21 23.57
N LYS A 111 -8.87 -15.45 24.30
CA LYS A 111 -8.46 -14.17 24.91
C LYS A 111 -7.38 -14.38 25.96
N GLU A 112 -7.45 -15.46 26.72
CA GLU A 112 -6.49 -15.80 27.76
C GLU A 112 -5.10 -16.05 27.16
N SER A 113 -5.00 -16.79 26.05
CA SER A 113 -3.74 -17.01 25.32
C SER A 113 -3.17 -15.68 24.78
N ALA A 114 -4.01 -14.85 24.15
CA ALA A 114 -3.58 -13.56 23.62
C ALA A 114 -3.07 -12.61 24.72
N LEU A 115 -3.73 -12.58 25.88
CA LEU A 115 -3.29 -11.76 27.02
C LEU A 115 -1.99 -12.29 27.62
N ALA A 116 -1.83 -13.62 27.75
CA ALA A 116 -0.59 -14.21 28.23
C ALA A 116 0.59 -13.84 27.33
N PHE A 117 0.42 -13.95 26.01
CA PHE A 117 1.40 -13.53 25.02
C PHE A 117 1.72 -12.03 25.12
N SER A 118 0.68 -11.19 25.23
CA SER A 118 0.84 -9.74 25.39
C SER A 118 1.69 -9.37 26.61
N VAL A 119 1.49 -10.05 27.74
CA VAL A 119 2.29 -9.84 28.96
C VAL A 119 3.75 -10.25 28.76
N THR A 120 4.01 -11.36 28.08
CA THR A 120 5.38 -11.78 27.74
C THR A 120 6.10 -10.72 26.92
N LEU A 121 5.44 -10.20 25.89
CA LEU A 121 6.00 -9.18 24.99
C LEU A 121 6.23 -7.83 25.69
N LEU A 122 5.33 -7.43 26.58
CA LEU A 122 5.50 -6.26 27.43
C LEU A 122 6.71 -6.37 28.37
N ARG A 123 7.06 -7.58 28.84
CA ARG A 123 8.28 -7.80 29.64
C ARG A 123 9.57 -7.62 28.85
N PHE A 124 9.50 -7.77 27.53
CA PHE A 124 10.58 -7.44 26.59
C PHE A 124 10.50 -5.99 26.09
N GLU A 125 9.76 -5.13 26.81
CA GLU A 125 9.58 -3.70 26.51
C GLU A 125 8.96 -3.44 25.12
N GLN A 126 8.26 -4.43 24.56
CA GLN A 126 7.58 -4.26 23.28
C GLN A 126 6.23 -3.56 23.49
N LYS A 127 5.93 -2.62 22.60
CA LYS A 127 4.58 -2.05 22.47
C LYS A 127 3.67 -3.11 21.86
N VAL A 128 2.49 -3.30 22.46
CA VAL A 128 1.50 -4.30 22.04
C VAL A 128 0.10 -3.72 21.95
N ARG A 129 -0.70 -4.24 21.02
CA ARG A 129 -2.15 -4.03 20.90
C ARG A 129 -2.82 -5.40 20.89
N CYS A 130 -3.86 -5.60 21.70
CA CYS A 130 -4.64 -6.84 21.70
C CYS A 130 -6.09 -6.52 21.34
N CYS A 131 -6.59 -7.12 20.28
CA CYS A 131 -7.90 -6.85 19.68
C CYS A 131 -8.69 -8.14 19.49
N HIS A 132 -10.02 -8.05 19.61
CA HIS A 132 -10.93 -9.13 19.27
C HIS A 132 -11.47 -8.92 17.85
N TYR A 133 -11.37 -9.93 17.02
CA TYR A 133 -11.81 -9.97 15.63
C TYR A 133 -12.77 -11.15 15.42
N PRO A 134 -14.10 -10.92 15.56
CA PRO A 134 -15.08 -12.01 15.59
C PRO A 134 -15.27 -12.75 14.26
N GLU A 135 -14.75 -12.20 13.15
CA GLU A 135 -14.90 -12.81 11.82
C GLU A 135 -14.02 -14.07 11.66
N ASN A 136 -12.92 -14.18 12.42
CA ASN A 136 -12.11 -15.39 12.47
C ASN A 136 -12.53 -16.27 13.66
N THR A 137 -13.37 -17.27 13.40
CA THR A 137 -13.89 -18.15 14.46
C THR A 137 -12.85 -19.06 15.09
N ALA A 138 -11.79 -19.42 14.36
CA ALA A 138 -10.71 -20.28 14.86
C ALA A 138 -9.69 -19.50 15.68
N PHE A 139 -9.40 -18.26 15.27
CA PHE A 139 -8.46 -17.36 15.95
C PHE A 139 -9.06 -15.96 16.08
N PRO A 140 -10.01 -15.75 17.01
CA PRO A 140 -10.75 -14.50 17.14
C PRO A 140 -9.98 -13.39 17.84
N MET A 141 -8.73 -13.64 18.26
CA MET A 141 -7.90 -12.67 18.95
C MET A 141 -6.67 -12.33 18.12
N ASP A 142 -6.40 -11.05 17.93
CA ASP A 142 -5.18 -10.53 17.31
C ASP A 142 -4.33 -9.83 18.37
N VAL A 143 -3.03 -10.13 18.40
CA VAL A 143 -2.03 -9.37 19.12
C VAL A 143 -1.05 -8.78 18.12
N THR A 144 -1.07 -7.45 18.00
CA THR A 144 -0.11 -6.72 17.19
C THR A 144 1.07 -6.23 18.05
N VAL A 145 2.30 -6.50 17.62
CA VAL A 145 3.55 -6.07 18.27
C VAL A 145 4.27 -5.06 17.39
N TYR A 146 4.90 -4.06 18.00
CA TYR A 146 5.49 -2.92 17.30
C TYR A 146 7.00 -2.74 17.60
N PRO A 147 7.88 -3.66 17.18
CA PRO A 147 9.32 -3.44 17.30
C PRO A 147 9.78 -2.27 16.43
N THR A 148 10.81 -1.57 16.90
CA THR A 148 11.57 -0.61 16.09
C THR A 148 12.80 -1.31 15.52
N MET A 149 12.90 -1.41 14.19
CA MET A 149 14.00 -2.10 13.52
C MET A 149 14.29 -1.53 12.13
N VAL A 150 15.48 -1.84 11.60
CA VAL A 150 15.77 -1.63 10.17
C VAL A 150 15.11 -2.76 9.37
N PRO A 151 14.17 -2.46 8.47
CA PRO A 151 13.37 -3.46 7.75
C PRO A 151 14.23 -4.18 6.70
N SER A 152 14.78 -5.32 7.09
CA SER A 152 15.50 -6.23 6.19
C SER A 152 14.86 -7.61 6.25
N HIS A 153 14.98 -8.37 5.16
CA HIS A 153 14.45 -9.73 5.08
C HIS A 153 14.87 -10.59 6.28
N LYS A 154 16.17 -10.54 6.63
CA LYS A 154 16.73 -11.24 7.78
C LYS A 154 16.11 -10.79 9.10
N ALA A 155 15.97 -9.48 9.33
CA ALA A 155 15.46 -8.95 10.61
C ALA A 155 13.98 -9.30 10.79
N ILE A 156 13.18 -9.17 9.74
CA ILE A 156 11.75 -9.49 9.74
C ILE A 156 11.57 -11.00 9.99
N SER A 157 12.25 -11.84 9.21
CA SER A 157 12.13 -13.29 9.33
C SER A 157 12.58 -13.80 10.70
N ALA A 158 13.64 -13.23 11.27
CA ALA A 158 14.10 -13.58 12.62
C ALA A 158 13.07 -13.20 13.69
N PHE A 159 12.46 -12.03 13.57
CA PHE A 159 11.44 -11.59 14.52
C PHE A 159 10.15 -12.41 14.41
N GLU A 160 9.74 -12.79 13.20
CA GLU A 160 8.63 -13.74 13.00
C GLU A 160 8.92 -15.09 13.66
N GLU A 161 10.15 -15.60 13.55
CA GLU A 161 10.55 -16.84 14.23
C GLU A 161 10.49 -16.72 15.76
N GLU A 162 10.98 -15.60 16.32
CA GLU A 162 10.90 -15.30 17.75
C GLU A 162 9.43 -15.25 18.24
N LEU A 163 8.56 -14.54 17.52
CA LEU A 163 7.12 -14.49 17.82
C LEU A 163 6.49 -15.88 17.77
N ALA A 164 6.82 -16.69 16.75
CA ALA A 164 6.29 -18.03 16.60
C ALA A 164 6.71 -18.96 17.75
N VAL A 165 7.96 -18.85 18.24
CA VAL A 165 8.45 -19.61 19.39
C VAL A 165 7.65 -19.28 20.65
N GLU A 166 7.39 -18.00 20.91
CA GLU A 166 6.65 -17.55 22.09
C GLU A 166 5.13 -17.81 21.97
N ALA A 167 4.57 -17.77 20.76
CA ALA A 167 3.14 -17.96 20.51
C ALA A 167 2.71 -19.43 20.51
N LYS A 168 3.59 -20.33 20.04
CA LYS A 168 3.27 -21.77 19.84
C LYS A 168 2.76 -22.47 21.11
N PRO A 169 3.33 -22.29 22.32
CA PRO A 169 2.82 -22.90 23.54
C PRO A 169 1.41 -22.44 23.92
N LEU A 170 0.99 -21.27 23.43
CA LEU A 170 -0.31 -20.66 23.68
C LEU A 170 -1.32 -20.93 22.54
N GLY A 171 -0.91 -21.72 21.54
CA GLY A 171 -1.70 -22.04 20.36
C GLY A 171 -1.82 -20.88 19.36
N GLY A 172 -0.93 -19.88 19.43
CA GLY A 172 -0.93 -18.75 18.51
C GLY A 172 -0.20 -19.03 17.20
N LEU A 173 -0.52 -18.26 16.17
CA LEU A 173 0.07 -18.32 14.83
C LEU A 173 0.39 -16.90 14.33
N ASN A 174 1.51 -16.72 13.63
CA ASN A 174 1.80 -15.47 12.94
C ASN A 174 0.77 -15.23 11.82
N ASP A 175 0.32 -13.99 11.67
CA ASP A 175 -0.66 -13.55 10.66
C ASP A 175 -0.13 -12.36 9.83
N GLY A 176 1.19 -12.28 9.69
CA GLY A 176 1.89 -11.33 8.84
C GLY A 176 2.33 -10.04 9.54
N TRP A 177 2.78 -9.08 8.73
CA TRP A 177 3.29 -7.80 9.21
C TRP A 177 2.94 -6.66 8.24
N GLU A 178 2.92 -5.44 8.79
CA GLU A 178 2.58 -4.23 8.06
C GLU A 178 3.70 -3.18 8.18
N PHE A 179 4.00 -2.53 7.05
CA PHE A 179 4.88 -1.38 6.97
C PHE A 179 4.05 -0.11 6.82
N SER A 180 4.18 0.82 7.77
CA SER A 180 3.55 2.13 7.64
C SER A 180 4.46 3.08 6.86
N ILE A 181 3.97 3.58 5.73
CA ILE A 181 4.65 4.60 4.93
C ILE A 181 4.22 5.96 5.47
N ASP A 182 5.18 6.73 5.99
CA ASP A 182 4.90 8.11 6.40
C ASP A 182 4.94 9.05 5.18
N ASP A 183 4.19 10.15 5.25
CA ASP A 183 4.17 11.20 4.21
C ASP A 183 5.58 11.80 3.92
N LYS A 184 6.57 11.50 4.76
CA LYS A 184 7.97 11.93 4.60
C LYS A 184 8.82 10.96 3.77
N ASP A 185 8.32 9.77 3.50
CA ASP A 185 9.04 8.68 2.85
C ASP A 185 8.85 8.63 1.32
N VAL A 186 8.05 9.54 0.73
CA VAL A 186 7.68 9.58 -0.71
C VAL A 186 7.89 10.95 -1.35
#